data_AF-A0A1N6FNQ3-F1
#
_entry.id   AF-A0A1N6FNQ3-F1
#
_cell.length_a   1.000
_cell.length_b   1.000
_cell.length_c   1.000
_cell.angle_alpha   90.00
_cell.angle_beta   90.00
_cell.angle_gamma   90.00
#
_symmetry.space_group_name_H-M   'P 1'
#
loop_
_entity.id
_entity.type
_entity.pdbx_description
1 polymer ?
#
loop_
_entity_poly.entity_id
_entity_poly.type
_entity_poly.pdbx_seq_one_letter_code
_entity_poly.pdbx_strand_id
1 'polypeptide(L)'
;MVVSKIAYAMLMAVALTACSDVGDSVTDPALNEQDNRIALDNITVEGHASRHLSASAAANSAVLRRVADAGTIVRMAELDSVTLDTTGVVFYSRCDGSTGEFAFDHVSLRGPYVKIELAPYAESDSWQWNGSWSFDLYDHERDRFVATYSVIVDLRKSRTVDINAMTFLETFRLHRLVRLGYSLVDAKERADKEIMSAVGLSGETFDFDKREYVRNRGHLIVNNLLEDLIIEWSSYASPLQVANAFGNKGSLSTNTPIREFFVDELNVWKEQKSNSDSAIDFIKRFIEALQEK
;
A
#
# COMPACT_ATOMS: atom_id res chain seq x y z
N MET A 1 41.32 40.86 -17.49
CA MET A 1 40.92 41.33 -18.84
C MET A 1 40.77 40.10 -19.73
N VAL A 2 39.55 39.57 -19.78
CA VAL A 2 38.63 39.64 -20.94
C VAL A 2 39.21 38.95 -22.17
N VAL A 3 38.78 37.71 -22.39
CA VAL A 3 38.58 37.20 -23.74
C VAL A 3 37.10 36.90 -23.86
N SER A 4 36.48 37.62 -24.79
CA SER A 4 35.08 37.56 -25.19
C SER A 4 34.97 36.82 -26.54
N LYS A 5 33.72 36.45 -26.88
CA LYS A 5 33.19 35.94 -28.16
C LYS A 5 33.27 34.41 -28.24
N ILE A 6 32.16 33.70 -28.47
CA ILE A 6 31.44 33.50 -29.75
C ILE A 6 30.08 32.85 -29.35
N ALA A 7 28.88 33.41 -29.55
CA ALA A 7 28.09 33.60 -30.78
C ALA A 7 27.76 32.31 -31.58
N TYR A 8 26.54 31.79 -31.42
CA TYR A 8 25.76 31.05 -32.43
C TYR A 8 24.26 31.36 -32.16
N ALA A 9 23.61 32.22 -32.95
CA ALA A 9 22.85 31.91 -34.18
C ALA A 9 21.51 31.18 -33.86
N MET A 10 20.36 31.86 -34.00
CA MET A 10 19.47 31.84 -35.19
C MET A 10 18.91 30.42 -35.47
N LEU A 11 17.62 30.15 -35.74
CA LEU A 11 16.46 30.94 -36.15
C LEU A 11 15.22 29.99 -36.18
N MET A 12 14.02 30.56 -35.99
CA MET A 12 12.71 30.19 -36.58
C MET A 12 11.99 28.87 -36.25
N ALA A 13 10.93 29.05 -35.45
CA ALA A 13 9.53 28.79 -35.76
C ALA A 13 9.16 27.94 -36.99
N VAL A 14 8.30 26.94 -36.75
CA VAL A 14 7.29 26.49 -37.71
C VAL A 14 5.93 26.54 -37.00
N ALA A 15 5.05 27.39 -37.53
CA ALA A 15 3.63 27.34 -37.27
C ALA A 15 3.02 26.17 -38.06
N LEU A 16 2.18 25.37 -37.40
CA LEU A 16 1.17 24.56 -38.07
C LEU A 16 -0.18 24.90 -37.45
N THR A 17 -0.89 25.81 -38.10
CA THR A 17 -2.35 25.82 -38.09
C THR A 17 -2.82 24.71 -39.03
N ALA A 18 -3.44 23.68 -38.48
CA ALA A 18 -4.36 22.81 -39.20
C ALA A 18 -5.57 22.59 -38.28
N CYS A 19 -6.67 23.27 -38.59
CA CYS A 19 -7.99 22.83 -38.18
C CYS A 19 -8.33 21.57 -38.98
N SER A 20 -8.43 20.44 -38.30
CA SER A 20 -9.36 19.40 -38.70
C SER A 20 -10.07 18.90 -37.47
N ASP A 21 -11.39 18.99 -37.56
CA ASP A 21 -12.40 18.58 -36.60
C ASP A 21 -12.19 17.17 -36.02
N VAL A 22 -12.78 16.99 -34.84
CA VAL A 22 -12.86 15.76 -34.02
C VAL A 22 -11.56 15.38 -33.30
N GLY A 23 -11.19 16.20 -32.30
CA GLY A 23 -10.26 15.78 -31.26
C GLY A 23 -11.03 15.51 -29.98
N ASP A 24 -11.13 14.22 -29.59
CA ASP A 24 -11.31 13.87 -28.18
C ASP A 24 -10.31 14.70 -27.38
N SER A 25 -10.82 15.51 -26.46
CA SER A 25 -9.97 16.28 -25.56
C SER A 25 -9.10 15.28 -24.81
N VAL A 26 -7.81 15.22 -25.16
CA VAL A 26 -6.80 14.67 -24.27
C VAL A 26 -6.73 15.64 -23.10
N THR A 27 -7.63 15.46 -22.15
CA THR A 27 -7.53 16.04 -20.81
C THR A 27 -6.25 15.48 -20.23
N ASP A 28 -5.21 16.31 -20.14
CA ASP A 28 -4.04 15.99 -19.34
C ASP A 28 -4.52 15.67 -17.92
N PRO A 29 -4.39 14.42 -17.44
CA PRO A 29 -4.86 14.03 -16.11
C PRO A 29 -4.24 14.90 -15.01
N ALA A 30 -3.02 15.43 -15.25
CA ALA A 30 -2.34 16.31 -14.31
C ALA A 30 -3.03 17.67 -14.14
N LEU A 31 -3.75 18.16 -15.16
CA LEU A 31 -4.53 19.41 -15.07
C LEU A 31 -5.80 19.22 -14.21
N ASN A 32 -6.44 18.05 -14.26
CA ASN A 32 -7.60 17.74 -13.43
C ASN A 32 -7.24 17.53 -11.94
N GLU A 33 -6.03 17.06 -11.63
CA GLU A 33 -5.53 16.94 -10.24
C GLU A 33 -5.15 18.31 -9.64
N GLN A 34 -4.75 19.29 -10.47
CA GLN A 34 -4.40 20.64 -10.02
C GLN A 34 -5.61 21.46 -9.54
N ASP A 35 -6.79 21.23 -10.13
CA ASP A 35 -8.05 21.89 -9.79
C ASP A 35 -8.74 21.27 -8.55
N ASN A 36 -8.13 20.21 -7.99
CA ASN A 36 -8.68 19.41 -6.90
C ASN A 36 -8.10 19.75 -5.50
N ARG A 37 -7.46 20.92 -5.37
CA ARG A 37 -6.93 21.48 -4.11
C ARG A 37 -8.06 21.98 -3.20
N ILE A 38 -8.93 21.07 -2.78
CA ILE A 38 -9.92 21.36 -1.75
C ILE A 38 -9.20 21.25 -0.42
N ALA A 39 -8.96 22.40 0.22
CA ALA A 39 -8.49 22.41 1.60
C ALA A 39 -9.56 21.75 2.48
N LEU A 40 -9.11 20.81 3.32
CA LEU A 40 -9.94 20.13 4.30
C LEU A 40 -9.62 20.75 5.65
N ASP A 41 -10.58 21.46 6.25
CA ASP A 41 -10.35 22.17 7.50
C ASP A 41 -11.10 21.51 8.65
N ASN A 42 -10.40 21.33 9.77
CA ASN A 42 -10.95 20.81 11.02
C ASN A 42 -11.75 19.51 10.86
N ILE A 43 -11.18 18.55 10.12
CA ILE A 43 -11.79 17.23 9.91
C ILE A 43 -11.30 16.23 10.97
N THR A 44 -12.10 15.18 11.17
CA THR A 44 -11.68 13.96 11.87
C THR A 44 -11.44 12.86 10.84
N VAL A 45 -10.33 12.15 10.99
CA VAL A 45 -9.97 10.95 10.21
C VAL A 45 -9.87 9.78 11.17
N GLU A 46 -10.62 8.72 10.90
CA GLU A 46 -10.68 7.52 11.73
C GLU A 46 -10.14 6.33 10.94
N GLY A 47 -9.62 5.34 11.66
CA GLY A 47 -9.19 4.12 11.01
C GLY A 47 -9.03 2.96 11.96
N HIS A 48 -8.71 1.83 11.37
CA HIS A 48 -8.52 0.55 12.03
C HIS A 48 -7.25 -0.09 11.49
N ALA A 49 -6.35 -0.45 12.39
CA ALA A 49 -5.10 -1.13 12.05
C ALA A 49 -5.23 -2.62 12.34
N SER A 50 -5.06 -3.44 11.30
CA SER A 50 -5.18 -4.89 11.37
C SER A 50 -3.79 -5.52 11.24
N ARG A 51 -3.44 -6.43 12.16
CA ARG A 51 -2.29 -7.32 12.01
C ARG A 51 -2.71 -8.78 12.21
N HIS A 52 -1.94 -9.71 11.69
CA HIS A 52 -2.13 -11.13 11.92
C HIS A 52 -1.12 -11.64 12.96
N LEU A 53 -1.53 -12.65 13.72
CA LEU A 53 -0.61 -13.48 14.48
C LEU A 53 -0.18 -14.62 13.56
N SER A 54 1.14 -14.75 13.34
CA SER A 54 1.82 -15.84 12.60
C SER A 54 1.03 -17.16 12.51
N ALA A 55 1.00 -17.73 11.30
CA ALA A 55 0.36 -18.97 10.85
C ALA A 55 0.40 -20.18 11.80
N SER A 56 1.35 -20.25 12.76
CA SER A 56 1.39 -21.34 13.76
C SER A 56 0.11 -21.46 14.62
N ALA A 57 -0.69 -20.39 14.70
CA ALA A 57 -1.96 -20.38 15.42
C ALA A 57 -3.19 -20.56 14.50
N ALA A 58 -3.01 -20.58 13.17
CA ALA A 58 -4.08 -20.71 12.17
C ALA A 58 -4.77 -22.08 12.16
N ALA A 59 -4.46 -22.98 13.10
CA ALA A 59 -5.14 -24.26 13.29
C ALA A 59 -6.67 -24.12 13.53
N ASN A 60 -7.16 -22.94 13.92
CA ASN A 60 -8.59 -22.63 14.03
C ASN A 60 -8.93 -21.28 13.36
N SER A 61 -9.40 -21.33 12.11
CA SER A 61 -9.65 -20.20 11.20
C SER A 61 -10.80 -19.25 11.56
N ALA A 62 -11.24 -19.22 12.83
CA ALA A 62 -12.34 -18.36 13.28
C ALA A 62 -11.92 -17.22 14.22
N VAL A 63 -10.74 -17.29 14.86
CA VAL A 63 -10.36 -16.33 15.91
C VAL A 63 -8.86 -16.05 15.90
N LEU A 64 -8.34 -15.33 14.90
CA LEU A 64 -7.01 -14.70 15.01
C LEU A 64 -6.96 -13.40 14.22
N ARG A 65 -7.71 -12.40 14.69
CA ARG A 65 -7.47 -11.00 14.37
C ARG A 65 -6.64 -10.44 15.52
N ARG A 66 -5.36 -10.16 15.33
CA ARG A 66 -4.64 -9.26 16.25
C ARG A 66 -4.57 -7.89 15.63
N VAL A 67 -5.58 -7.11 15.93
CA VAL A 67 -5.53 -5.66 15.74
C VAL A 67 -4.21 -5.11 16.30
N ALA A 68 -3.73 -4.00 15.75
CA ALA A 68 -2.49 -3.39 16.22
C ALA A 68 -2.53 -3.17 17.75
N ASP A 69 -1.42 -3.45 18.43
CA ASP A 69 -1.36 -3.37 19.89
C ASP A 69 -1.69 -1.95 20.39
N ALA A 70 -2.25 -1.89 21.60
CA ALA A 70 -2.50 -0.64 22.32
C ALA A 70 -1.27 0.28 22.30
N GLY A 71 -1.45 1.55 21.95
CA GLY A 71 -0.35 2.51 21.95
C GLY A 71 0.58 2.43 20.74
N THR A 72 0.35 1.52 19.79
CA THR A 72 1.04 1.52 18.49
C THR A 72 0.90 2.88 17.82
N ILE A 73 2.01 3.50 17.45
CA ILE A 73 2.01 4.83 16.84
C ILE A 73 1.45 4.75 15.42
N VAL A 74 0.57 5.69 15.08
CA VAL A 74 0.05 5.91 13.73
C VAL A 74 0.51 7.28 13.26
N ARG A 75 1.12 7.33 12.09
CA ARG A 75 1.53 8.57 11.42
C ARG A 75 0.62 8.83 10.23
N MET A 76 0.10 10.05 10.12
CA MET A 76 -0.58 10.52 8.91
C MET A 76 0.23 11.66 8.30
N ALA A 77 0.66 11.50 7.05
CA ALA A 77 1.39 12.52 6.30
C ALA A 77 0.53 13.04 5.15
N GLU A 78 0.44 14.36 5.01
CA GLU A 78 -0.16 14.99 3.83
C GLU A 78 0.70 14.72 2.60
N LEU A 79 0.02 14.44 1.47
CA LEU A 79 0.66 14.19 0.18
C LEU A 79 0.36 15.30 -0.82
N ASP A 80 1.33 15.57 -1.70
CA ASP A 80 1.13 16.37 -2.89
C ASP A 80 0.13 15.69 -3.84
N SER A 81 -0.81 16.46 -4.38
CA SER A 81 -1.90 15.91 -5.20
C SER A 81 -1.46 15.40 -6.57
N VAL A 82 -0.25 15.74 -7.01
CA VAL A 82 0.28 15.36 -8.32
C VAL A 82 1.34 14.27 -8.18
N THR A 83 2.24 14.35 -7.20
CA THR A 83 3.36 13.41 -7.08
C THR A 83 3.17 12.33 -6.02
N LEU A 84 2.20 12.50 -5.13
CA LEU A 84 2.04 11.76 -3.88
C LEU A 84 3.25 11.83 -2.94
N ASP A 85 4.22 12.73 -3.18
CA ASP A 85 5.32 12.93 -2.22
C ASP A 85 4.79 13.68 -0.98
N THR A 86 5.43 13.48 0.18
CA THR A 86 4.99 14.13 1.42
C THR A 86 5.24 15.64 1.36
N THR A 87 4.27 16.43 1.84
CA THR A 87 4.41 17.91 1.88
C THR A 87 5.22 18.41 3.08
N GLY A 88 5.49 17.53 4.04
CA GLY A 88 6.09 17.85 5.34
C GLY A 88 5.07 18.05 6.46
N VAL A 89 3.77 18.20 6.15
CA VAL A 89 2.71 18.22 7.17
C VAL A 89 2.45 16.80 7.67
N VAL A 90 2.60 16.60 8.98
CA VAL A 90 2.47 15.30 9.63
C VAL A 90 1.65 15.40 10.92
N PHE A 91 0.85 14.37 11.17
CA PHE A 91 0.07 14.18 12.39
C PHE A 91 0.40 12.81 12.98
N TYR A 92 0.26 12.71 14.30
CA TYR A 92 0.49 11.47 15.03
C TYR A 92 -0.72 11.15 15.90
N SER A 93 -1.03 9.86 15.95
CA SER A 93 -2.03 9.28 16.84
C SER A 93 -1.51 7.94 17.37
N ARG A 94 -2.32 7.26 18.15
CA ARG A 94 -2.03 5.92 18.68
C ARG A 94 -3.26 5.04 18.55
N CYS A 95 -3.03 3.75 18.34
CA CYS A 95 -4.09 2.75 18.36
C CYS A 95 -4.68 2.59 19.77
N ASP A 96 -6.01 2.49 19.85
CA ASP A 96 -6.74 2.06 21.02
C ASP A 96 -6.56 0.56 21.26
N GLY A 97 -6.42 0.21 22.53
CA GLY A 97 -5.82 -1.03 22.99
C GLY A 97 -6.65 -2.29 22.92
N SER A 98 -7.90 -2.19 22.44
CA SER A 98 -8.78 -3.35 22.34
C SER A 98 -9.20 -3.68 20.90
N THR A 99 -9.17 -2.69 20.01
CA THR A 99 -9.73 -2.80 18.66
C THR A 99 -8.78 -2.35 17.56
N GLY A 100 -7.59 -1.81 17.88
CA GLY A 100 -6.66 -1.25 16.88
C GLY A 100 -7.22 -0.03 16.16
N GLU A 101 -8.26 0.59 16.71
CA GLU A 101 -8.85 1.81 16.18
C GLU A 101 -7.95 3.00 16.47
N PHE A 102 -7.92 3.99 15.59
CA PHE A 102 -7.19 5.24 15.80
C PHE A 102 -7.98 6.40 15.21
N ALA A 103 -7.75 7.59 15.73
CA ALA A 103 -8.36 8.81 15.22
C ALA A 103 -7.36 9.97 15.20
N PHE A 104 -7.50 10.83 14.19
CA PHE A 104 -6.85 12.13 14.12
C PHE A 104 -7.94 13.19 14.16
N ASP A 105 -8.03 13.90 15.29
CA ASP A 105 -9.03 14.95 15.49
C ASP A 105 -8.48 16.32 15.11
N HIS A 106 -9.38 17.19 14.62
CA HIS A 106 -9.07 18.59 14.33
C HIS A 106 -7.92 18.79 13.35
N VAL A 107 -7.88 17.98 12.30
CA VAL A 107 -6.84 18.00 11.27
C VAL A 107 -7.23 19.00 10.19
N SER A 108 -6.28 19.85 9.78
CA SER A 108 -6.42 20.73 8.62
C SER A 108 -5.35 20.43 7.59
N LEU A 109 -5.76 20.19 6.34
CA LEU A 109 -4.94 19.79 5.20
C LEU A 109 -5.20 20.73 4.03
N ARG A 110 -4.17 21.00 3.23
CA ARG A 110 -4.23 21.72 1.97
C ARG A 110 -4.58 20.81 0.80
N GLY A 111 -4.17 19.54 0.89
CA GLY A 111 -4.47 18.49 -0.08
C GLY A 111 -5.48 17.47 0.45
N PRO A 112 -6.21 16.78 -0.44
CA PRO A 112 -7.16 15.74 -0.04
C PRO A 112 -6.51 14.38 0.23
N TYR A 113 -5.23 14.20 -0.13
CA TYR A 113 -4.56 12.91 -0.06
C TYR A 113 -3.64 12.82 1.14
N VAL A 114 -3.70 11.68 1.82
CA VAL A 114 -2.82 11.37 2.94
C VAL A 114 -2.24 9.97 2.80
N LYS A 115 -1.02 9.79 3.30
CA LYS A 115 -0.46 8.48 3.59
C LYS A 115 -0.57 8.23 5.08
N ILE A 116 -1.21 7.13 5.46
CA ILE A 116 -1.28 6.68 6.86
C ILE A 116 -0.37 5.47 7.02
N GLU A 117 0.46 5.47 8.06
CA GLU A 117 1.49 4.48 8.33
C GLU A 117 1.42 4.01 9.78
N LEU A 118 1.65 2.71 9.99
CA LEU A 118 1.53 2.04 11.28
C LEU A 118 2.89 1.53 11.77
N ALA A 119 3.27 1.90 13.00
CA ALA A 119 4.50 1.43 13.62
C ALA A 119 4.61 -0.09 13.67
N PRO A 120 5.83 -0.65 13.58
CA PRO A 120 6.04 -2.07 13.75
C PRO A 120 5.65 -2.56 15.14
N TYR A 121 5.70 -1.73 16.17
CA TYR A 121 5.39 -2.12 17.55
C TYR A 121 4.71 -0.98 18.33
N ALA A 122 3.98 -1.36 19.38
CA ALA A 122 3.68 -0.44 20.47
C ALA A 122 4.96 -0.12 21.25
N GLU A 123 5.06 1.11 21.74
CA GLU A 123 6.18 1.50 22.61
C GLU A 123 6.16 0.69 23.91
N SER A 124 7.30 0.16 24.29
CA SER A 124 7.51 -0.68 25.47
C SER A 124 8.92 -0.48 26.03
N ASP A 125 9.26 -1.20 27.11
CA ASP A 125 10.62 -1.21 27.66
C ASP A 125 11.65 -1.81 26.68
N SER A 126 11.21 -2.69 25.75
CA SER A 126 12.08 -3.34 24.77
C SER A 126 12.10 -2.65 23.40
N TRP A 127 11.21 -1.71 23.14
CA TRP A 127 11.20 -0.93 21.90
C TRP A 127 10.63 0.46 22.11
N GLN A 128 11.37 1.50 21.73
CA GLN A 128 10.90 2.88 21.73
C GLN A 128 11.05 3.49 20.35
N TRP A 129 10.08 4.30 19.95
CA TRP A 129 10.16 4.97 18.66
C TRP A 129 11.20 6.09 18.72
N ASN A 130 12.22 6.01 17.87
CA ASN A 130 13.33 6.96 17.83
C ASN A 130 13.06 8.20 16.97
N GLY A 131 11.81 8.40 16.52
CA GLY A 131 11.44 9.49 15.62
C GLY A 131 11.69 9.21 14.13
N SER A 132 12.29 8.06 13.77
CA SER A 132 12.54 7.68 12.39
C SER A 132 11.50 6.70 11.87
N TRP A 133 11.17 6.82 10.58
CA TRP A 133 10.35 5.84 9.88
C TRP A 133 11.19 4.96 8.96
N SER A 134 11.13 3.64 9.19
CA SER A 134 11.77 2.63 8.36
C SER A 134 10.76 1.55 8.02
N PHE A 135 10.85 1.07 6.78
CA PHE A 135 10.03 -0.01 6.22
C PHE A 135 10.82 -1.32 6.11
N ASP A 136 12.05 -1.32 6.62
CA ASP A 136 13.07 -2.35 6.46
C ASP A 136 13.88 -2.55 7.76
N LEU A 137 13.27 -2.26 8.91
CA LEU A 137 13.92 -2.46 10.21
C LEU A 137 14.08 -3.96 10.47
N TYR A 138 15.32 -4.39 10.71
CA TYR A 138 15.62 -5.75 11.15
C TYR A 138 15.63 -5.82 12.67
N ASP A 139 14.78 -6.67 13.24
CA ASP A 139 14.74 -6.97 14.67
C ASP A 139 15.69 -8.13 14.96
N HIS A 140 16.90 -7.79 15.45
CA HIS A 140 17.93 -8.76 15.77
C HIS A 140 17.57 -9.69 16.94
N GLU A 141 16.68 -9.27 17.85
CA GLU A 141 16.25 -10.13 18.95
C GLU A 141 15.29 -11.21 18.47
N ARG A 142 14.48 -10.88 17.46
CA ARG A 142 13.50 -11.79 16.85
C ARG A 142 13.97 -12.42 15.54
N ASP A 143 15.19 -12.11 15.12
CA ASP A 143 15.83 -12.55 13.88
C ASP A 143 14.93 -12.41 12.65
N ARG A 144 14.30 -11.24 12.50
CA ARG A 144 13.31 -10.98 11.44
C ARG A 144 13.18 -9.50 11.10
N PHE A 145 12.86 -9.15 9.86
CA PHE A 145 12.36 -7.81 9.54
C PHE A 145 10.97 -7.55 10.13
N VAL A 146 10.69 -6.27 10.40
CA VAL A 146 9.39 -5.80 10.87
C VAL A 146 8.75 -4.93 9.80
N ALA A 147 7.46 -5.18 9.53
CA ALA A 147 6.72 -4.42 8.53
C ALA A 147 6.08 -3.17 9.16
N THR A 148 6.32 -2.03 8.52
CA THR A 148 5.53 -0.81 8.69
C THR A 148 4.48 -0.83 7.58
N TYR A 149 3.21 -1.06 7.93
CA TYR A 149 2.13 -1.03 6.93
C TYR A 149 1.73 0.40 6.62
N SER A 150 1.20 0.60 5.42
CA SER A 150 0.74 1.90 4.96
C SER A 150 -0.48 1.81 4.07
N VAL A 151 -1.13 2.96 3.85
CA VAL A 151 -2.23 3.14 2.92
C VAL A 151 -2.25 4.59 2.44
N ILE A 152 -2.69 4.81 1.19
CA ILE A 152 -2.92 6.15 0.63
C ILE A 152 -4.41 6.34 0.39
N VAL A 153 -4.97 7.42 0.97
CA VAL A 153 -6.41 7.64 1.05
C VAL A 153 -6.78 9.00 0.46
N ASP A 154 -7.89 9.05 -0.26
CA ASP A 154 -8.58 10.28 -0.64
C ASP A 154 -9.66 10.64 0.39
N LEU A 155 -9.35 11.64 1.23
CA LEU A 155 -10.20 12.06 2.35
C LEU A 155 -11.49 12.77 1.93
N ARG A 156 -11.68 13.03 0.63
CA ARG A 156 -12.97 13.48 0.08
C ARG A 156 -13.94 12.32 -0.09
N LYS A 157 -13.42 11.10 -0.28
CA LYS A 157 -14.20 9.87 -0.53
C LYS A 157 -14.42 9.05 0.74
N SER A 158 -13.36 8.86 1.52
CA SER A 158 -13.42 8.05 2.74
C SER A 158 -12.60 8.68 3.86
N ARG A 159 -13.15 8.61 5.06
CA ARG A 159 -12.48 9.02 6.30
C ARG A 159 -12.38 7.86 7.29
N THR A 160 -12.69 6.66 6.84
CA THR A 160 -12.59 5.42 7.61
C THR A 160 -11.64 4.49 6.88
N VAL A 161 -10.46 4.30 7.46
CA VAL A 161 -9.34 3.66 6.78
C VAL A 161 -9.04 2.31 7.41
N ASP A 162 -8.72 1.27 6.62
CA ASP A 162 -8.09 0.06 7.15
C ASP A 162 -6.64 -0.04 6.67
N ILE A 163 -5.73 -0.42 7.56
CA ILE A 163 -4.31 -0.62 7.25
C ILE A 163 -4.01 -2.11 7.37
N ASN A 164 -3.56 -2.73 6.27
CA ASN A 164 -3.23 -4.14 6.19
C ASN A 164 -2.13 -4.42 5.14
N ALA A 165 -1.81 -5.70 4.92
CA ALA A 165 -0.76 -6.12 3.98
C ALA A 165 -1.09 -5.76 2.51
N MET A 166 -2.36 -5.77 2.12
CA MET A 166 -2.76 -5.40 0.76
C MET A 166 -2.66 -3.88 0.54
N THR A 167 -3.13 -3.04 1.48
CA THR A 167 -2.97 -1.57 1.38
C THR A 167 -1.50 -1.16 1.38
N PHE A 168 -0.67 -1.94 2.08
CA PHE A 168 0.77 -1.77 2.05
C PHE A 168 1.33 -1.97 0.65
N LEU A 169 0.97 -3.05 -0.05
CA LEU A 169 1.36 -3.24 -1.46
C LEU A 169 0.77 -2.14 -2.38
N GLU A 170 -0.48 -1.76 -2.14
CA GLU A 170 -1.19 -0.70 -2.89
C GLU A 170 -0.42 0.61 -2.84
N THR A 171 0.03 1.03 -1.65
CA THR A 171 0.81 2.27 -1.46
C THR A 171 2.00 2.34 -2.42
N PHE A 172 2.79 1.27 -2.52
CA PHE A 172 3.96 1.24 -3.40
C PHE A 172 3.57 1.25 -4.87
N ARG A 173 2.47 0.57 -5.20
CA ARG A 173 1.97 0.54 -6.57
C ARG A 173 1.40 1.90 -7.00
N LEU A 174 0.70 2.60 -6.13
CA LEU A 174 0.16 3.95 -6.40
C LEU A 174 1.27 4.95 -6.69
N HIS A 175 2.32 5.00 -5.87
CA HIS A 175 3.47 5.86 -6.15
C HIS A 175 4.07 5.58 -7.54
N ARG A 176 4.17 4.31 -7.94
CA ARG A 176 4.69 3.95 -9.26
C ARG A 176 3.77 4.41 -10.38
N LEU A 177 2.46 4.16 -10.26
CA LEU A 177 1.47 4.50 -11.29
C LEU A 177 1.33 6.02 -11.45
N VAL A 178 1.26 6.77 -10.36
CA VAL A 178 1.22 8.24 -10.43
C VAL A 178 2.48 8.82 -11.08
N ARG A 179 3.67 8.28 -10.75
CA ARG A 179 4.92 8.66 -11.44
C ARG A 179 4.95 8.32 -12.93
N LEU A 180 4.10 7.38 -13.39
CA LEU A 180 3.91 7.05 -14.80
C LEU A 180 2.83 7.93 -15.48
N GLY A 181 2.27 8.90 -14.76
CA GLY A 181 1.29 9.86 -15.28
C GLY A 181 -0.18 9.45 -15.13
N TYR A 182 -0.48 8.40 -14.35
CA TYR A 182 -1.86 8.03 -14.04
C TYR A 182 -2.46 9.01 -13.02
N SER A 183 -3.75 9.33 -13.15
CA SER A 183 -4.48 10.00 -12.06
C SER A 183 -4.56 9.09 -10.83
N LEU A 184 -4.78 9.65 -9.63
CA LEU A 184 -4.91 8.79 -8.44
C LEU A 184 -6.08 7.80 -8.57
N VAL A 185 -7.18 8.23 -9.19
CA VAL A 185 -8.37 7.38 -9.38
C VAL A 185 -8.04 6.19 -10.26
N ASP A 186 -7.40 6.42 -11.42
CA ASP A 186 -7.00 5.35 -12.32
C ASP A 186 -5.91 4.47 -11.71
N ALA A 187 -5.00 5.07 -10.93
CA ALA A 187 -3.95 4.35 -10.23
C ALA A 187 -4.53 3.41 -9.17
N LYS A 188 -5.53 3.84 -8.39
CA LYS A 188 -6.23 2.99 -7.40
C LYS A 188 -6.97 1.86 -8.06
N GLU A 189 -7.83 2.15 -9.04
CA GLU A 189 -8.57 1.09 -9.76
C GLU A 189 -7.64 0.03 -10.37
N ARG A 190 -6.50 0.47 -10.91
CA ARG A 190 -5.50 -0.44 -11.46
C ARG A 190 -4.76 -1.22 -10.38
N ALA A 191 -4.33 -0.57 -9.29
CA ALA A 191 -3.65 -1.23 -8.19
C ALA A 191 -4.55 -2.30 -7.54
N ASP A 192 -5.85 -2.02 -7.36
CA ASP A 192 -6.83 -2.96 -6.83
C ASP A 192 -6.89 -4.24 -7.68
N LYS A 193 -7.06 -4.09 -8.99
CA LYS A 193 -7.11 -5.22 -9.93
C LYS A 193 -5.82 -6.02 -9.92
N GLU A 194 -4.67 -5.35 -9.89
CA GLU A 194 -3.35 -5.99 -9.90
C GLU A 194 -3.08 -6.74 -8.60
N ILE A 195 -3.44 -6.19 -7.43
CA ILE A 195 -3.33 -6.87 -6.14
C ILE A 195 -4.21 -8.11 -6.12
N MET A 196 -5.49 -7.98 -6.49
CA MET A 196 -6.43 -9.10 -6.49
C MET A 196 -5.99 -10.21 -7.46
N SER A 197 -5.45 -9.84 -8.63
CA SER A 197 -4.91 -10.82 -9.57
C SER A 197 -3.66 -11.52 -9.02
N ALA A 198 -2.74 -10.76 -8.41
CA ALA A 198 -1.49 -11.30 -7.86
C ALA A 198 -1.71 -12.31 -6.72
N VAL A 199 -2.88 -12.28 -6.08
CA VAL A 199 -3.26 -13.21 -5.00
C VAL A 199 -4.28 -14.28 -5.44
N GLY A 200 -4.51 -14.46 -6.74
CA GLY A 200 -5.39 -15.49 -7.29
C GLY A 200 -6.88 -15.17 -7.27
N LEU A 201 -7.24 -13.92 -7.00
CA LEU A 201 -8.61 -13.41 -6.96
C LEU A 201 -8.97 -12.55 -8.18
N SER A 202 -8.41 -12.89 -9.35
CA SER A 202 -8.67 -12.20 -10.62
C SER A 202 -10.18 -12.06 -10.90
N GLY A 203 -10.61 -10.83 -11.16
CA GLY A 203 -12.02 -10.50 -11.43
C GLY A 203 -12.85 -10.10 -10.21
N GLU A 204 -12.31 -10.25 -9.00
CA GLU A 204 -12.91 -9.65 -7.80
C GLU A 204 -12.54 -8.17 -7.69
N THR A 205 -13.43 -7.39 -7.09
CA THR A 205 -13.16 -5.98 -6.79
C THR A 205 -12.95 -5.82 -5.29
N PHE A 206 -11.99 -4.98 -4.95
CA PHE A 206 -11.65 -4.64 -3.59
C PHE A 206 -11.46 -3.14 -3.51
N ASP A 207 -12.17 -2.48 -2.61
CA ASP A 207 -12.04 -1.04 -2.38
C ASP A 207 -11.27 -0.82 -1.07
N PHE A 208 -9.97 -0.50 -1.19
CA PHE A 208 -9.11 -0.25 -0.02
C PHE A 208 -9.50 0.97 0.79
N ASP A 209 -10.31 1.87 0.22
CA ASP A 209 -10.83 3.02 0.95
C ASP A 209 -12.03 2.63 1.85
N LYS A 210 -12.53 1.39 1.75
CA LYS A 210 -13.64 0.87 2.56
C LYS A 210 -13.22 -0.31 3.45
N ARG A 211 -13.80 -0.37 4.65
CA ARG A 211 -13.65 -1.49 5.59
C ARG A 211 -14.50 -2.72 5.18
N GLU A 212 -14.49 -3.10 3.90
CA GLU A 212 -15.32 -4.18 3.38
C GLU A 212 -14.65 -5.57 3.43
N TYR A 213 -13.31 -5.68 3.50
CA TYR A 213 -12.63 -6.99 3.54
C TYR A 213 -13.08 -7.88 4.70
N VAL A 214 -13.43 -7.32 5.86
CA VAL A 214 -13.89 -8.11 7.02
C VAL A 214 -15.20 -8.85 6.75
N ARG A 215 -15.98 -8.42 5.74
CA ARG A 215 -17.25 -9.03 5.36
C ARG A 215 -17.09 -10.12 4.32
N ASN A 216 -15.96 -10.16 3.60
CA ASN A 216 -15.63 -11.20 2.63
C ASN A 216 -14.58 -12.16 3.22
N ARG A 217 -15.02 -13.38 3.52
CA ARG A 217 -14.14 -14.40 4.10
C ARG A 217 -12.93 -14.73 3.22
N GLY A 218 -13.07 -14.68 1.89
CA GLY A 218 -11.96 -14.93 0.97
C GLY A 218 -10.90 -13.84 1.03
N HIS A 219 -11.32 -12.57 1.04
CA HIS A 219 -10.40 -11.43 1.19
C HIS A 219 -9.65 -11.48 2.51
N LEU A 220 -10.34 -11.85 3.60
CA LEU A 220 -9.71 -12.04 4.89
C LEU A 220 -8.65 -13.15 4.88
N ILE A 221 -8.98 -14.32 4.33
CA ILE A 221 -8.03 -15.44 4.23
C ILE A 221 -6.79 -15.02 3.45
N VAL A 222 -6.99 -14.40 2.29
CA VAL A 222 -5.88 -14.00 1.41
C VAL A 222 -5.04 -12.89 2.03
N ASN A 223 -5.64 -11.91 2.70
CA ASN A 223 -4.89 -10.89 3.43
C ASN A 223 -4.01 -11.52 4.51
N ASN A 224 -4.52 -12.49 5.26
CA ASN A 224 -3.74 -13.18 6.29
C ASN A 224 -2.59 -13.99 5.68
N LEU A 225 -2.85 -14.72 4.59
CA LEU A 225 -1.80 -15.44 3.85
C LEU A 225 -0.70 -14.48 3.38
N LEU A 226 -1.10 -13.34 2.80
CA LEU A 226 -0.16 -12.34 2.31
C LEU A 226 0.65 -11.71 3.44
N GLU A 227 0.01 -11.40 4.56
CA GLU A 227 0.66 -10.87 5.76
C GLU A 227 1.70 -11.85 6.30
N ASP A 228 1.33 -13.13 6.47
CA ASP A 228 2.24 -14.17 6.92
C ASP A 228 3.41 -14.34 5.92
N LEU A 229 3.15 -14.34 4.61
CA LEU A 229 4.23 -14.44 3.61
C LEU A 229 5.19 -13.25 3.65
N ILE A 230 4.69 -12.02 3.82
CA ILE A 230 5.53 -10.82 3.90
C ILE A 230 6.34 -10.80 5.20
N ILE A 231 5.78 -11.29 6.31
CA ILE A 231 6.45 -11.36 7.61
C ILE A 231 7.42 -12.54 7.68
N GLU A 232 7.08 -13.72 7.19
CA GLU A 232 7.90 -14.94 7.32
C GLU A 232 9.06 -14.95 6.29
N TRP A 233 8.94 -14.27 5.15
CA TRP A 233 10.08 -14.09 4.20
C TRP A 233 11.25 -13.30 4.80
N SER A 234 11.00 -12.66 5.94
CA SER A 234 11.84 -11.63 6.55
C SER A 234 13.23 -12.08 7.06
N SER A 235 13.62 -13.33 6.89
CA SER A 235 15.02 -13.75 7.10
C SER A 235 15.90 -13.54 5.86
N TYR A 236 15.32 -13.50 4.65
CA TYR A 236 16.06 -13.43 3.38
C TYR A 236 15.79 -12.18 2.55
N ALA A 237 14.63 -11.52 2.74
CA ALA A 237 14.32 -10.24 2.11
C ALA A 237 13.41 -9.38 2.99
N SER A 238 13.58 -8.06 2.94
CA SER A 238 12.76 -7.15 3.72
C SER A 238 11.36 -6.98 3.13
N PRO A 239 10.33 -6.69 3.95
CA PRO A 239 9.00 -6.29 3.50
C PRO A 239 9.03 -5.21 2.40
N LEU A 240 9.98 -4.28 2.53
CA LEU A 240 10.24 -3.23 1.54
C LEU A 240 10.68 -3.79 0.17
N GLN A 241 11.50 -4.84 0.12
CA GLN A 241 11.88 -5.48 -1.14
C GLN A 241 10.68 -6.11 -1.83
N VAL A 242 9.78 -6.75 -1.08
CA VAL A 242 8.53 -7.32 -1.60
C VAL A 242 7.66 -6.22 -2.21
N ALA A 243 7.41 -5.16 -1.42
CA ALA A 243 6.55 -4.07 -1.82
C ALA A 243 7.12 -3.29 -3.00
N ASN A 244 8.44 -3.13 -3.09
CA ASN A 244 9.09 -2.52 -4.25
C ASN A 244 8.99 -3.39 -5.50
N ALA A 245 9.18 -4.71 -5.38
CA ALA A 245 9.04 -5.62 -6.51
C ALA A 245 7.61 -5.59 -7.06
N PHE A 246 6.62 -5.69 -6.17
CA PHE A 246 5.21 -5.56 -6.52
C PHE A 246 4.92 -4.17 -7.11
N GLY A 247 5.26 -3.09 -6.41
CA GLY A 247 4.97 -1.72 -6.84
C GLY A 247 5.49 -1.40 -8.24
N ASN A 248 6.67 -1.93 -8.59
CA ASN A 248 7.24 -1.75 -9.93
C ASN A 248 6.48 -2.49 -11.05
N LYS A 249 5.92 -3.66 -10.75
CA LYS A 249 5.42 -4.60 -11.77
C LYS A 249 3.92 -4.83 -11.74
N GLY A 250 3.25 -4.59 -10.61
CA GLY A 250 1.87 -4.98 -10.35
C GLY A 250 1.70 -6.50 -10.23
N SER A 251 2.78 -7.25 -9.95
CA SER A 251 2.75 -8.71 -9.87
C SER A 251 3.86 -9.24 -8.96
N LEU A 252 3.54 -10.29 -8.20
CA LEU A 252 4.47 -11.05 -7.37
C LEU A 252 5.19 -12.17 -8.15
N SER A 253 4.71 -12.56 -9.34
CA SER A 253 5.29 -13.65 -10.15
C SER A 253 6.59 -13.27 -10.87
N THR A 254 6.83 -11.97 -11.02
CA THR A 254 7.91 -11.43 -11.88
C THR A 254 9.29 -11.42 -11.22
N ASN A 255 9.37 -11.53 -9.90
CA ASN A 255 10.63 -11.57 -9.16
C ASN A 255 10.85 -12.99 -8.62
N THR A 256 11.78 -13.71 -9.24
CA THR A 256 12.01 -15.15 -9.03
C THR A 256 12.21 -15.52 -7.55
N PRO A 257 13.12 -14.88 -6.78
CA PRO A 257 13.25 -15.15 -5.34
C PRO A 257 11.94 -15.04 -4.54
N ILE A 258 11.13 -14.00 -4.80
CA ILE A 258 9.85 -13.78 -4.10
C ILE A 258 8.88 -14.90 -4.43
N ARG A 259 8.75 -15.16 -5.73
CA ARG A 259 7.83 -16.16 -6.27
C ARG A 259 8.14 -17.53 -5.70
N GLU A 260 9.40 -17.95 -5.75
CA GLU A 260 9.83 -19.27 -5.29
C GLU A 260 9.57 -19.41 -3.78
N PHE A 261 9.97 -18.42 -2.98
CA PHE A 261 9.68 -18.42 -1.55
C PHE A 261 8.17 -18.51 -1.24
N PHE A 262 7.34 -17.68 -1.89
CA PHE A 262 5.89 -17.71 -1.66
C PHE A 262 5.26 -19.05 -2.08
N VAL A 263 5.68 -19.61 -3.21
CA VAL A 263 5.19 -20.93 -3.65
C VAL A 263 5.58 -22.02 -2.65
N ASP A 264 6.81 -22.01 -2.15
CA ASP A 264 7.29 -23.01 -1.21
C ASP A 264 6.54 -22.94 0.13
N GLU A 265 6.39 -21.75 0.72
CA GLU A 265 5.64 -21.55 1.97
C GLU A 265 4.15 -21.91 1.81
N LEU A 266 3.52 -21.48 0.72
CA LEU A 266 2.14 -21.83 0.43
C LEU A 266 1.95 -23.35 0.27
N ASN A 267 2.92 -24.06 -0.31
CA ASN A 267 2.90 -25.52 -0.38
C ASN A 267 3.03 -26.17 1.00
N VAL A 268 3.94 -25.67 1.85
CA VAL A 268 4.07 -26.15 3.25
C VAL A 268 2.76 -25.98 4.00
N TRP A 269 2.12 -24.81 3.92
CA TRP A 269 0.83 -24.58 4.58
C TRP A 269 -0.26 -25.47 4.02
N LYS A 270 -0.31 -25.68 2.70
CA LYS A 270 -1.26 -26.59 2.06
C LYS A 270 -1.15 -28.02 2.62
N GLU A 271 0.06 -28.50 2.89
CA GLU A 271 0.30 -29.85 3.44
C GLU A 271 -0.10 -29.99 4.91
N GLN A 272 -0.10 -28.91 5.68
CA GLN A 272 -0.48 -28.89 7.10
C GLN A 272 -2.00 -28.83 7.33
N LYS A 273 -2.79 -28.56 6.30
CA LYS A 273 -4.25 -28.34 6.40
C LYS A 273 -5.04 -29.58 6.00
N SER A 274 -6.20 -29.77 6.66
CA SER A 274 -7.21 -30.75 6.21
C SER A 274 -7.74 -30.35 4.83
N ASN A 275 -7.95 -31.32 3.93
CA ASN A 275 -8.56 -31.12 2.62
C ASN A 275 -9.93 -30.40 2.64
N SER A 276 -10.60 -30.36 3.80
CA SER A 276 -11.86 -29.63 4.00
C SER A 276 -11.69 -28.16 4.43
N ASP A 277 -10.46 -27.67 4.63
CA ASP A 277 -10.22 -26.28 4.99
C ASP A 277 -10.44 -25.36 3.78
N SER A 278 -11.34 -24.39 3.95
CA SER A 278 -11.62 -23.35 2.95
C SER A 278 -10.38 -22.60 2.46
N ALA A 279 -9.31 -22.52 3.27
CA ALA A 279 -8.06 -21.86 2.89
C ALA A 279 -7.32 -22.58 1.75
N ILE A 280 -7.51 -23.89 1.56
CA ILE A 280 -6.78 -24.66 0.54
C ILE A 280 -7.10 -24.18 -0.87
N ASP A 281 -8.35 -23.80 -1.15
CA ASP A 281 -8.73 -23.27 -2.47
C ASP A 281 -8.01 -21.94 -2.76
N PHE A 282 -8.00 -21.03 -1.78
CA PHE A 282 -7.28 -19.75 -1.89
C PHE A 282 -5.78 -19.95 -2.05
N ILE A 283 -5.18 -20.88 -1.30
CA ILE A 283 -3.75 -21.22 -1.43
C ILE A 283 -3.44 -21.72 -2.86
N LYS A 284 -4.27 -22.62 -3.42
CA LYS A 284 -4.07 -23.12 -4.79
C LYS A 284 -4.14 -22.00 -5.82
N ARG A 285 -5.17 -21.15 -5.75
CA ARG A 285 -5.34 -20.00 -6.64
C ARG A 285 -4.19 -19.00 -6.53
N PHE A 286 -3.66 -18.78 -5.32
CA PHE A 286 -2.50 -17.91 -5.13
C PHE A 286 -1.23 -18.53 -5.74
N ILE A 287 -0.98 -19.83 -5.55
CA ILE A 287 0.13 -20.53 -6.22
C ILE A 287 0.01 -20.42 -7.74
N GLU A 288 -1.20 -20.60 -8.30
CA GLU A 288 -1.46 -20.45 -9.73
C GLU A 288 -1.10 -19.04 -10.22
N ALA A 289 -1.56 -17.99 -9.53
CA ALA A 289 -1.25 -16.59 -9.86
C ALA A 289 0.26 -16.29 -9.78
N LEU A 290 0.99 -16.91 -8.86
CA LEU A 290 2.45 -16.79 -8.76
C LEU A 290 3.17 -17.47 -9.93
N GLN A 291 2.54 -18.44 -10.59
CA GLN A 291 3.12 -19.19 -11.71
C GLN A 291 2.72 -18.64 -13.09
N GLU A 292 1.74 -17.73 -13.15
CA GLU A 292 1.38 -17.00 -14.36
C GLU A 292 2.56 -16.13 -14.85
N LYS A 293 2.90 -16.31 -16.14
CA LYS A 293 4.01 -15.65 -16.83
C LYS A 293 3.62 -14.33 -17.45
#